data_AF-A0A813ZQS3-F1
#
_entry.id   AF-A0A813ZQS3-F1
#
_cell.length_a   1.000
_cell.length_b   1.000
_cell.length_c   1.000
_cell.angle_alpha   90.00
_cell.angle_beta   90.00
_cell.angle_gamma   90.00
#
_symmetry.space_group_name_H-M   'P 1'
#
loop_
_entity.id
_entity.type
_entity.pdbx_description
1 polymer ?
#
loop_
_entity_poly.entity_id
_entity_poly.type
_entity_poly.pdbx_seq_one_letter_code
_entity_poly.pdbx_strand_id
1 'polypeptide(L)'
;MSNLYTIPIALLLAVLCVNCEPLNRAYRAALQLESGITIISSTSQGKKGLTFVKEAHLVDFGIDLVGCRNWSDPNGMDCNAYSGDTLCTERRPVLCTKVDNSPRPAYIILGQGAAMPAYFYAGWNRGHIATTVPVQGSQFANRAAVDAYCAQSFGTGWNVAQFHDGMFISGMNGTTYSGASWTNNAKNQQSGGWHYYSYGDVRNDIRFWVHIKDQPSTCWAQ
;
A
#
# COMPACT_ATOMS: atom_id res chain seq x y z
N MET A 1 36.56 28.46 -52.19
CA MET A 1 35.92 28.39 -50.86
C MET A 1 35.92 26.92 -50.45
N SER A 2 36.94 26.54 -49.69
CA SER A 2 37.28 25.15 -49.39
C SER A 2 37.93 25.13 -48.01
N ASN A 3 37.31 24.43 -47.06
CA ASN A 3 37.87 24.00 -45.75
C ASN A 3 37.05 22.76 -45.35
N LEU A 4 37.49 21.54 -45.68
CA LEU A 4 38.37 20.68 -44.90
C LEU A 4 37.87 20.44 -43.47
N TYR A 5 37.13 19.34 -43.30
CA TYR A 5 36.82 18.72 -42.02
C TYR A 5 38.11 18.15 -41.42
N THR A 6 38.65 18.79 -40.39
CA THR A 6 39.68 18.21 -39.52
C THR A 6 39.04 17.19 -38.59
N ILE A 7 39.19 15.91 -38.94
CA ILE A 7 38.98 14.81 -37.99
C ILE A 7 40.17 14.82 -37.02
N PRO A 8 39.97 14.92 -35.70
CA PRO A 8 41.07 14.86 -34.76
C PRO A 8 41.73 13.46 -34.80
N ILE A 9 43.06 13.47 -34.92
CA ILE A 9 43.97 12.31 -35.02
C ILE A 9 43.94 11.37 -33.80
N ALA A 10 43.14 11.67 -32.78
CA ALA A 10 42.98 10.83 -31.59
C ALA A 10 42.27 9.49 -31.84
N LEU A 11 41.65 9.28 -33.02
CA LEU A 11 40.96 8.03 -33.34
C LEU A 11 41.81 7.01 -34.12
N LEU A 12 43.11 7.28 -34.36
CA LEU A 12 43.95 6.42 -35.21
C LEU A 12 45.13 5.73 -34.52
N LEU A 13 45.20 5.70 -33.17
CA LEU A 13 46.25 4.99 -32.43
C LEU A 13 45.71 4.18 -31.24
N ALA A 14 44.56 3.52 -31.42
CA ALA A 14 44.04 2.52 -30.47
C ALA A 14 44.21 1.08 -31.00
N VAL A 15 45.26 0.82 -31.77
CA VAL A 15 45.65 -0.53 -32.17
C VAL A 15 47.11 -0.71 -31.74
N LEU A 16 47.34 -1.76 -30.93
CA LEU A 16 48.61 -2.22 -30.35
C LEU A 16 49.01 -1.61 -28.98
N CYS A 17 48.37 -2.03 -27.90
CA CYS A 17 49.04 -2.67 -26.76
C CYS A 17 48.00 -3.08 -25.70
N VAL A 18 47.49 -4.32 -25.77
CA VAL A 18 46.45 -4.82 -24.86
C VAL A 18 46.98 -5.08 -23.43
N ASN A 19 48.30 -5.01 -23.18
CA ASN A 19 48.90 -5.42 -21.90
C ASN A 19 49.95 -4.44 -21.31
N CYS A 20 49.78 -3.11 -21.40
CA CYS A 20 50.60 -2.16 -20.65
C CYS A 20 49.83 -1.54 -19.47
N GLU A 21 50.04 -2.09 -18.28
CA GLU A 21 49.35 -1.67 -17.05
C GLU A 21 49.64 -0.26 -16.48
N PRO A 22 50.70 0.52 -16.83
CA PRO A 22 50.88 1.81 -16.15
C PRO A 22 50.04 2.96 -16.76
N LEU A 23 49.43 2.78 -17.94
CA LEU A 23 48.71 3.86 -18.64
C LEU A 23 47.23 4.03 -18.23
N ASN A 24 46.65 3.06 -17.50
CA ASN A 24 45.25 3.13 -17.08
C ASN A 24 44.99 4.06 -15.88
N ARG A 25 46.05 4.48 -15.15
CA ARG A 25 45.90 5.36 -13.98
C ARG A 25 45.85 6.84 -14.36
N ALA A 26 46.51 7.24 -15.45
CA ALA A 26 46.50 8.62 -15.93
C ALA A 26 45.18 8.98 -16.64
N TYR A 27 44.56 8.03 -17.34
CA TYR A 27 43.31 8.29 -18.07
C TYR A 27 42.10 8.49 -17.14
N ARG A 28 42.10 7.85 -15.95
CA ARG A 28 41.03 8.01 -14.95
C ARG A 28 41.08 9.31 -14.16
N ALA A 29 42.20 10.04 -14.18
CA ALA A 29 42.34 11.33 -13.51
C ALA A 29 42.00 12.53 -14.42
N ALA A 30 42.12 12.38 -15.75
CA ALA A 30 41.91 13.47 -16.70
C ALA A 30 40.44 13.70 -17.11
N LEU A 31 39.53 12.75 -16.85
CA LEU A 31 38.10 12.88 -17.16
C LEU A 31 37.28 13.61 -16.08
N GLN A 32 37.90 14.03 -14.97
CA GLN A 32 37.21 14.67 -13.84
C GLN A 32 37.25 16.21 -13.82
N LEU A 33 37.80 16.88 -14.84
CA LEU A 33 37.97 18.35 -14.79
C LEU A 33 37.23 19.17 -15.87
N GLU A 34 36.47 18.57 -16.80
CA GLU A 34 35.79 19.36 -17.86
C GLU A 34 34.32 19.00 -18.13
N SER A 35 33.62 18.38 -17.20
CA SER A 35 32.16 18.38 -17.25
C SER A 35 31.60 18.79 -15.89
N GLY A 36 31.18 20.05 -15.79
CA GLY A 36 30.36 20.57 -14.70
C GLY A 36 28.96 19.94 -14.67
N ILE A 37 28.85 18.63 -14.93
CA ILE A 37 27.66 17.85 -14.71
C ILE A 37 27.67 17.48 -13.24
N THR A 38 27.02 18.31 -12.43
CA THR A 38 26.52 17.89 -11.14
C THR A 38 25.61 16.70 -11.40
N ILE A 39 26.04 15.50 -11.03
CA ILE A 39 25.15 14.35 -10.91
C ILE A 39 24.18 14.73 -9.79
N ILE A 40 22.98 15.19 -10.18
CA ILE A 40 21.89 15.42 -9.23
C ILE A 40 21.59 14.04 -8.66
N SER A 41 22.01 13.82 -7.42
CA SER A 41 21.69 12.64 -6.63
C SER A 41 20.21 12.34 -6.81
N SER A 42 19.87 11.10 -7.14
CA SER A 42 18.49 10.66 -7.29
C SER A 42 17.69 11.14 -6.07
N THR A 43 16.65 11.94 -6.32
CA THR A 43 15.63 12.20 -5.31
C THR A 43 15.15 10.83 -4.84
N SER A 44 15.35 10.52 -3.55
CA SER A 44 14.74 9.32 -2.98
C SER A 44 13.25 9.40 -3.32
N GLN A 45 12.72 8.38 -4.02
CA GLN A 45 11.28 8.29 -4.19
C GLN A 45 10.70 8.33 -2.78
N GLY A 46 9.92 9.38 -2.48
CA GLY A 46 9.45 9.63 -1.12
C GLY A 46 8.77 8.39 -0.53
N LYS A 47 8.82 8.25 0.79
CA LYS A 47 8.20 7.10 1.49
C LYS A 47 6.76 6.92 1.03
N LYS A 48 6.39 5.71 0.64
CA LYS A 48 5.02 5.33 0.29
C LYS A 48 4.35 4.59 1.45
N GLY A 49 3.05 4.80 1.57
CA GLY A 49 2.16 4.05 2.45
C GLY A 49 1.13 3.27 1.65
N LEU A 50 0.59 2.27 2.31
CA LEU A 50 -0.49 1.42 1.86
C LEU A 50 -1.81 2.18 1.89
N THR A 51 -2.59 2.04 0.82
CA THR A 51 -3.97 2.54 0.80
C THR A 51 -4.98 1.50 0.36
N PHE A 52 -6.18 1.60 0.92
CA PHE A 52 -7.36 0.84 0.50
C PHE A 52 -8.31 1.70 -0.33
N VAL A 53 -9.24 1.04 -1.02
CA VAL A 53 -10.42 1.64 -1.64
C VAL A 53 -11.68 0.94 -1.15
N LYS A 54 -12.83 1.58 -1.36
CA LYS A 54 -14.12 0.89 -1.32
C LYS A 54 -14.33 0.15 -2.64
N GLU A 55 -14.43 -1.16 -2.54
CA GLU A 55 -14.62 -2.05 -3.68
C GLU A 55 -16.11 -2.22 -4.03
N ALA A 56 -16.96 -2.36 -3.01
CA ALA A 56 -18.38 -2.56 -3.16
C ALA A 56 -19.13 -2.03 -1.95
N HIS A 57 -20.39 -1.61 -2.18
CA HIS A 57 -21.37 -1.34 -1.13
C HIS A 57 -22.53 -2.33 -1.28
N LEU A 58 -22.84 -3.08 -0.23
CA LEU A 58 -24.02 -3.94 -0.20
C LEU A 58 -25.11 -3.24 0.62
N VAL A 59 -25.90 -2.42 -0.09
CA VAL A 59 -26.89 -1.50 0.50
C VAL A 59 -27.91 -2.20 1.41
N ASP A 60 -28.35 -3.41 1.04
CA ASP A 60 -29.33 -4.19 1.83
C ASP A 60 -28.81 -4.59 3.21
N PHE A 61 -27.49 -4.55 3.41
CA PHE A 61 -26.84 -4.90 4.67
C PHE A 61 -26.13 -3.71 5.33
N GLY A 62 -26.01 -2.56 4.66
CA GLY A 62 -25.25 -1.41 5.15
C GLY A 62 -23.77 -1.72 5.37
N ILE A 63 -23.18 -2.56 4.52
CA ILE A 63 -21.79 -2.98 4.63
C ILE A 63 -20.99 -2.61 3.39
N ASP A 64 -19.71 -2.35 3.62
CA ASP A 64 -18.74 -2.06 2.58
C ASP A 64 -17.70 -3.18 2.50
N LEU A 65 -17.34 -3.57 1.28
CA LEU A 65 -16.08 -4.25 1.02
C LEU A 65 -15.00 -3.21 0.80
N VAL A 66 -14.02 -3.15 1.68
CA VAL A 66 -12.85 -2.28 1.54
C VAL A 66 -11.61 -3.12 1.41
N GLY A 67 -10.64 -2.65 0.62
CA GLY A 67 -9.41 -3.40 0.45
C GLY A 67 -8.45 -2.86 -0.58
N CYS A 68 -7.44 -3.69 -0.79
CA CYS A 68 -6.34 -3.52 -1.71
C CYS A 68 -6.77 -3.98 -3.11
N ARG A 69 -7.43 -3.10 -3.86
CA ARG A 69 -7.88 -3.41 -5.22
C ARG A 69 -6.97 -2.78 -6.28
N ASN A 70 -6.74 -3.55 -7.34
CA ASN A 70 -6.21 -3.10 -8.62
C ASN A 70 -7.30 -2.26 -9.31
N TRP A 71 -7.45 -1.00 -8.91
CA TRP A 71 -8.26 -0.05 -9.67
C TRP A 71 -7.48 0.30 -10.94
N SER A 72 -7.58 -0.55 -11.96
CA SER A 72 -7.21 -0.33 -13.36
C SER A 72 -6.33 0.90 -13.61
N ASP A 73 -5.06 0.80 -13.21
CA ASP A 73 -4.01 1.69 -13.67
C ASP A 73 -3.35 1.02 -14.88
N PRO A 74 -3.45 1.59 -16.09
CA PRO A 74 -2.70 1.10 -17.25
C PRO A 74 -1.17 1.22 -17.07
N ASN A 75 -0.69 1.87 -16.00
CA ASN A 75 0.72 1.98 -15.61
C ASN A 75 1.10 1.10 -14.39
N GLY A 76 0.19 0.24 -13.92
CA GLY A 76 0.54 -0.87 -13.03
C GLY A 76 0.89 -0.53 -11.58
N MET A 77 0.40 0.55 -10.99
CA MET A 77 0.50 0.72 -9.52
C MET A 77 -0.79 0.30 -8.81
N ASP A 78 -0.93 -1.02 -8.78
CA ASP A 78 -1.77 -1.77 -7.84
C ASP A 78 -1.48 -1.34 -6.39
N CYS A 79 -2.46 -1.53 -5.51
CA CYS A 79 -2.19 -1.43 -4.08
C CYS A 79 -1.04 -2.38 -3.70
N ASN A 80 -0.09 -1.91 -2.89
CA ASN A 80 1.13 -2.66 -2.58
C ASN A 80 1.33 -2.75 -1.07
N ALA A 81 0.88 -3.87 -0.51
CA ALA A 81 1.02 -4.18 0.91
C ALA A 81 2.48 -4.36 1.36
N TYR A 82 3.44 -4.56 0.44
CA TYR A 82 4.84 -4.82 0.79
C TYR A 82 5.68 -3.53 0.83
N SER A 83 5.47 -2.63 -0.13
CA SER A 83 6.29 -1.41 -0.29
C SER A 83 5.50 -0.11 -0.18
N GLY A 84 4.17 -0.18 -0.08
CA GLY A 84 3.28 0.97 -0.16
C GLY A 84 3.02 1.40 -1.60
N ASP A 85 1.88 2.04 -1.82
CA ASP A 85 1.41 2.44 -3.16
C ASP A 85 1.26 3.95 -3.33
N THR A 86 1.05 4.69 -2.24
CA THR A 86 0.76 6.14 -2.27
C THR A 86 1.81 6.92 -1.50
N LEU A 87 2.35 8.01 -2.05
CA LEU A 87 3.33 8.86 -1.36
C LEU A 87 2.76 9.40 -0.04
N CYS A 88 3.50 9.28 1.05
CA CYS A 88 3.03 9.67 2.38
C CYS A 88 2.73 11.17 2.54
N THR A 89 3.22 11.99 1.62
CA THR A 89 2.94 13.43 1.52
C THR A 89 1.62 13.75 0.83
N GLU A 90 0.98 12.76 0.18
CA GLU A 90 -0.37 12.90 -0.40
C GLU A 90 -1.42 13.04 0.70
N ARG A 91 -2.46 13.81 0.44
CA ARG A 91 -3.61 13.93 1.36
C ARG A 91 -4.66 12.88 1.01
N ARG A 92 -4.92 11.95 1.93
CA ARG A 92 -5.95 10.90 1.82
C ARG A 92 -6.69 10.75 3.15
N PRO A 93 -7.98 10.39 3.17
CA PRO A 93 -8.66 10.04 4.41
C PRO A 93 -7.95 8.90 5.12
N VAL A 94 -8.03 8.85 6.45
CA VAL A 94 -7.68 7.66 7.21
C VAL A 94 -8.91 6.76 7.28
N LEU A 95 -8.75 5.48 6.95
CA LEU A 95 -9.78 4.49 7.24
C LEU A 95 -9.70 4.16 8.72
N CYS A 96 -10.71 4.54 9.47
CA CYS A 96 -10.84 4.25 10.89
C CYS A 96 -11.82 3.10 11.08
N THR A 97 -11.56 2.27 12.09
CA THR A 97 -12.39 1.12 12.43
C THR A 97 -12.72 1.13 13.92
N LYS A 98 -13.92 0.66 14.27
CA LYS A 98 -14.32 0.31 15.63
C LYS A 98 -14.79 -1.14 15.64
N VAL A 99 -13.97 -2.01 16.20
CA VAL A 99 -14.33 -3.42 16.40
C VAL A 99 -15.15 -3.52 17.68
N ASP A 100 -16.44 -3.79 17.54
CA ASP A 100 -17.42 -3.84 18.63
C ASP A 100 -18.14 -5.20 18.72
N ASN A 101 -17.62 -6.21 18.02
CA ASN A 101 -18.20 -7.55 17.88
C ASN A 101 -19.56 -7.57 17.17
N SER A 102 -19.83 -6.58 16.32
CA SER A 102 -21.04 -6.57 15.51
C SER A 102 -21.17 -7.86 14.67
N PRO A 103 -22.37 -8.46 14.64
CA PRO A 103 -22.59 -9.72 13.94
C PRO A 103 -22.43 -9.52 12.44
N ARG A 104 -21.87 -10.53 11.76
CA ARG A 104 -21.81 -10.56 10.29
C ARG A 104 -23.22 -10.80 9.73
N PRO A 105 -23.75 -9.97 8.80
CA PRO A 105 -24.97 -10.30 8.07
C PRO A 105 -24.83 -11.54 7.18
N ALA A 106 -25.95 -12.12 6.78
CA ALA A 106 -26.02 -13.30 5.91
C ALA A 106 -25.83 -12.94 4.42
N TYR A 107 -24.67 -12.37 4.06
CA TYR A 107 -24.35 -11.97 2.68
C TYR A 107 -23.41 -12.96 1.98
N ILE A 108 -23.51 -13.05 0.66
CA ILE A 108 -22.57 -13.83 -0.17
C ILE A 108 -21.26 -13.04 -0.30
N ILE A 109 -20.14 -13.70 -0.05
CA ILE A 109 -18.81 -13.10 -0.20
C ILE A 109 -18.56 -12.86 -1.70
N LEU A 110 -18.43 -11.59 -2.08
CA LEU A 110 -17.98 -11.20 -3.42
C LEU A 110 -16.49 -11.51 -3.60
N GLY A 111 -16.10 -11.76 -4.86
CA GLY A 111 -14.73 -12.07 -5.25
C GLY A 111 -14.47 -13.57 -5.43
N GLN A 112 -13.29 -13.87 -5.95
CA GLN A 112 -12.81 -15.25 -6.14
C GLN A 112 -11.64 -15.52 -5.19
N GLY A 113 -11.43 -16.79 -4.86
CA GLY A 113 -10.18 -17.21 -4.22
C GLY A 113 -8.99 -17.06 -5.16
N ALA A 114 -7.80 -17.09 -4.58
CA ALA A 114 -6.52 -17.17 -5.29
C ALA A 114 -5.72 -18.33 -4.68
N ALA A 115 -4.54 -18.04 -4.09
CA ALA A 115 -3.82 -19.04 -3.30
C ALA A 115 -4.64 -19.54 -2.08
N MET A 116 -5.52 -18.69 -1.56
CA MET A 116 -6.45 -18.99 -0.48
C MET A 116 -7.92 -18.86 -0.93
N PRO A 117 -8.89 -19.45 -0.20
CA PRO A 117 -10.31 -19.28 -0.50
C PRO A 117 -10.79 -17.82 -0.41
N ALA A 118 -11.88 -17.45 -1.10
CA ALA A 118 -12.38 -16.07 -1.13
C ALA A 118 -12.63 -15.47 0.28
N TYR A 119 -13.10 -16.29 1.23
CA TYR A 119 -13.32 -15.85 2.61
C TYR A 119 -12.05 -15.47 3.36
N PHE A 120 -10.87 -15.96 2.94
CA PHE A 120 -9.58 -15.48 3.46
C PHE A 120 -9.29 -14.05 3.00
N TYR A 121 -9.66 -13.73 1.75
CA TYR A 121 -9.36 -12.43 1.15
C TYR A 121 -10.42 -11.36 1.42
N ALA A 122 -11.59 -11.75 1.92
CA ALA A 122 -12.72 -10.86 2.14
C ALA A 122 -13.45 -11.24 3.45
N GLY A 123 -12.70 -11.17 4.56
CA GLY A 123 -13.16 -11.50 5.90
C GLY A 123 -14.19 -10.51 6.47
N TRP A 124 -14.60 -10.69 7.72
CA TRP A 124 -15.49 -9.79 8.47
C TRP A 124 -14.75 -9.07 9.59
N ASN A 125 -14.80 -7.74 9.59
CA ASN A 125 -14.13 -6.87 10.57
C ASN A 125 -14.69 -7.03 12.00
N ARG A 126 -15.96 -7.43 12.15
CA ARG A 126 -16.72 -7.42 13.41
C ARG A 126 -16.96 -6.02 13.98
N GLY A 127 -17.23 -5.06 13.10
CA GLY A 127 -17.26 -3.68 13.51
C GLY A 127 -17.82 -2.75 12.47
N HIS A 128 -17.49 -1.49 12.67
CA HIS A 128 -17.87 -0.36 11.84
C HIS A 128 -16.62 0.31 11.29
N ILE A 129 -16.70 0.83 10.07
CA ILE A 129 -15.67 1.67 9.47
C ILE A 129 -16.20 3.06 9.13
N ALA A 130 -15.29 4.03 9.13
CA ALA A 130 -15.55 5.40 8.72
C ALA A 130 -14.28 6.01 8.12
N THR A 131 -14.40 7.10 7.37
CA THR A 131 -13.26 7.80 6.78
C THR A 131 -13.20 9.24 7.29
N THR A 132 -12.00 9.67 7.69
CA THR A 132 -11.78 11.04 8.17
C THR A 132 -11.77 12.05 7.01
N VAL A 133 -11.54 13.33 7.32
CA VAL A 133 -11.09 14.28 6.28
C VAL A 133 -9.70 13.89 5.74
N PRO A 134 -9.35 14.25 4.48
CA PRO A 134 -8.04 13.91 3.92
C PRO A 134 -6.86 14.58 4.64
N VAL A 135 -5.84 13.79 4.94
CA VAL A 135 -4.64 14.17 5.72
C VAL A 135 -3.37 13.54 5.12
N GLN A 136 -2.22 14.17 5.31
CA GLN A 136 -0.93 13.56 4.93
C GLN A 136 -0.61 12.40 5.85
N GLY A 137 -0.24 11.23 5.30
CA GLY A 137 0.17 10.07 6.09
C GLY A 137 1.45 10.33 6.89
N SER A 138 2.35 11.17 6.37
CA SER A 138 3.62 11.54 7.01
C SER A 138 3.49 12.45 8.23
N GLN A 139 2.29 12.97 8.54
CA GLN A 139 2.11 13.80 9.74
C GLN A 139 2.06 12.97 11.03
N PHE A 140 1.79 11.67 10.93
CA PHE A 140 1.71 10.78 12.08
C PHE A 140 3.10 10.23 12.38
N ALA A 141 3.59 10.46 13.60
CA ALA A 141 4.87 9.94 14.03
C ALA A 141 4.86 8.41 14.15
N ASN A 142 3.79 7.84 14.69
CA ASN A 142 3.65 6.41 14.98
C ASN A 142 2.18 5.96 14.93
N ARG A 143 1.97 4.65 15.10
CA ARG A 143 0.64 4.02 15.14
C ARG A 143 -0.30 4.65 16.17
N ALA A 144 0.19 4.93 17.38
CA ALA A 144 -0.64 5.53 18.43
C ALA A 144 -1.15 6.94 18.05
N ALA A 145 -0.36 7.71 17.28
CA ALA A 145 -0.78 9.04 16.82
C ALA A 145 -1.96 8.97 15.83
N VAL A 146 -1.96 8.00 14.91
CA VAL A 146 -3.08 7.84 13.97
C VAL A 146 -4.30 7.20 14.63
N ASP A 147 -4.10 6.31 15.62
CA ASP A 147 -5.21 5.81 16.46
C ASP A 147 -5.87 6.95 17.23
N ALA A 148 -5.08 7.84 17.84
CA ALA A 148 -5.58 9.02 18.53
C ALA A 148 -6.36 9.95 17.58
N TYR A 149 -5.93 10.08 16.32
CA TYR A 149 -6.65 10.84 15.30
C TYR A 149 -8.01 10.21 14.94
N CYS A 150 -8.08 8.88 14.82
CA CYS A 150 -9.35 8.17 14.65
C CYS A 150 -10.27 8.34 15.87
N ALA A 151 -9.74 8.22 17.08
CA ALA A 151 -10.49 8.42 18.31
C ALA A 151 -11.00 9.87 18.45
N GLN A 152 -10.21 10.87 18.03
CA GLN A 152 -10.63 12.26 17.99
C GLN A 152 -11.75 12.49 16.97
N SER A 153 -11.70 11.80 15.83
CA SER A 153 -12.67 11.99 14.74
C SER A 153 -14.03 11.33 15.05
N PHE A 154 -14.04 10.18 15.73
CA PHE A 154 -15.23 9.34 15.86
C PHE A 154 -15.56 8.88 17.29
N GLY A 155 -14.73 9.24 18.27
CA GLY A 155 -14.89 8.90 19.68
C GLY A 155 -14.06 7.70 20.15
N THR A 156 -14.17 7.39 21.44
CA THR A 156 -13.42 6.29 22.07
C THR A 156 -13.68 4.94 21.40
N GLY A 157 -12.61 4.17 21.21
CA GLY A 157 -12.65 2.82 20.61
C GLY A 157 -12.43 2.79 19.10
N TRP A 158 -12.36 3.94 18.44
CA TRP A 158 -11.94 4.04 17.05
C TRP A 158 -10.43 4.09 16.91
N ASN A 159 -9.89 3.27 16.03
CA ASN A 159 -8.46 3.13 15.73
C ASN A 159 -8.26 3.17 14.22
N VAL A 160 -7.02 3.35 13.74
CA VAL A 160 -6.76 3.16 12.31
C VAL A 160 -7.01 1.69 11.94
N ALA A 161 -7.70 1.49 10.82
CA ALA A 161 -7.99 0.16 10.32
C ALA A 161 -6.70 -0.56 9.87
N GLN A 162 -6.71 -1.88 10.01
CA GLN A 162 -5.59 -2.76 9.69
C GLN A 162 -5.92 -3.61 8.46
N PHE A 163 -4.94 -3.78 7.58
CA PHE A 163 -4.99 -4.68 6.41
C PHE A 163 -5.58 -6.08 6.70
N HIS A 164 -5.32 -6.61 7.89
CA HIS A 164 -5.70 -7.94 8.36
C HIS A 164 -6.94 -7.96 9.27
N ASP A 165 -7.69 -6.86 9.39
CA ASP A 165 -8.86 -6.83 10.30
C ASP A 165 -9.99 -7.79 9.91
N GLY A 166 -10.00 -8.27 8.66
CA GLY A 166 -10.96 -9.28 8.19
C GLY A 166 -10.76 -10.63 8.86
N MET A 167 -11.73 -11.03 9.68
CA MET A 167 -11.76 -12.36 10.30
C MET A 167 -12.56 -13.35 9.45
N PHE A 168 -12.12 -14.59 9.41
CA PHE A 168 -12.84 -15.65 8.71
C PHE A 168 -12.82 -16.98 9.48
N ILE A 169 -13.73 -17.87 9.08
CA ILE A 169 -13.76 -19.28 9.45
C ILE A 169 -13.75 -20.11 8.17
N SER A 170 -13.30 -21.37 8.24
CA SER A 170 -13.34 -22.27 7.08
C SER A 170 -14.78 -22.43 6.56
N GLY A 171 -14.97 -22.32 5.25
CA GLY A 171 -16.28 -22.43 4.60
C GLY A 171 -17.21 -21.22 4.78
N MET A 172 -16.71 -20.07 5.25
CA MET A 172 -17.53 -18.87 5.46
C MET A 172 -18.24 -18.44 4.16
N ASN A 173 -19.56 -18.21 4.22
CA ASN A 173 -20.41 -17.79 3.11
C ASN A 173 -21.72 -17.11 3.61
N GLY A 174 -22.76 -17.03 2.78
CA GLY A 174 -24.05 -16.43 3.15
C GLY A 174 -24.83 -17.17 4.24
N THR A 175 -24.63 -18.48 4.40
CA THR A 175 -25.31 -19.32 5.40
C THR A 175 -24.38 -19.80 6.51
N THR A 176 -23.08 -19.84 6.25
CA THR A 176 -22.03 -20.25 7.19
C THR A 176 -21.26 -19.01 7.61
N TYR A 177 -21.61 -18.41 8.73
CA TYR A 177 -20.99 -17.16 9.16
C TYR A 177 -20.94 -16.97 10.67
N SER A 178 -20.06 -16.08 11.10
CA SER A 178 -19.75 -15.87 12.51
C SER A 178 -20.82 -15.06 13.26
N GLY A 179 -21.70 -14.34 12.56
CA GLY A 179 -22.67 -13.40 13.12
C GLY A 179 -23.84 -13.96 13.94
N ALA A 180 -24.09 -15.26 13.98
CA ALA A 180 -25.20 -15.81 14.78
C ALA A 180 -24.82 -16.13 16.25
N SER A 181 -23.53 -16.40 16.53
CA SER A 181 -22.87 -16.47 17.83
C SER A 181 -21.49 -17.08 17.59
N TRP A 182 -20.39 -16.42 17.98
CA TRP A 182 -19.01 -16.91 17.83
C TRP A 182 -18.69 -18.14 18.73
N THR A 183 -19.70 -18.89 19.15
CA THR A 183 -19.66 -20.09 19.98
C THR A 183 -19.96 -21.28 19.07
N ASN A 184 -18.98 -22.02 18.54
CA ASN A 184 -18.32 -23.11 19.26
C ASN A 184 -16.92 -23.44 18.67
N ASN A 185 -16.32 -22.50 17.93
CA ASN A 185 -15.06 -22.77 17.21
C ASN A 185 -14.14 -21.55 17.10
N ALA A 186 -14.09 -20.71 18.13
CA ALA A 186 -13.14 -19.58 18.21
C ALA A 186 -11.69 -20.00 17.94
N LYS A 187 -11.33 -21.27 18.16
CA LYS A 187 -10.04 -21.86 17.81
C LYS A 187 -9.70 -21.85 16.31
N ASN A 188 -10.70 -21.75 15.43
CA ASN A 188 -10.53 -21.78 13.98
C ASN A 188 -10.75 -20.41 13.32
N GLN A 189 -10.90 -19.35 14.12
CA GLN A 189 -10.98 -17.99 13.60
C GLN A 189 -9.59 -17.53 13.20
N GLN A 190 -9.46 -17.13 11.95
CA GLN A 190 -8.21 -16.68 11.39
C GLN A 190 -8.39 -15.27 10.83
N SER A 191 -7.26 -14.58 10.74
CA SER A 191 -7.16 -13.24 10.19
C SER A 191 -6.68 -13.36 8.76
N GLY A 192 -7.48 -12.83 7.84
CA GLY A 192 -7.21 -12.78 6.41
C GLY A 192 -6.45 -11.52 6.02
N GLY A 193 -6.39 -11.22 4.73
CA GLY A 193 -5.80 -9.97 4.27
C GLY A 193 -6.38 -9.54 2.92
N TRP A 194 -5.84 -8.46 2.38
CA TRP A 194 -6.22 -7.85 1.11
C TRP A 194 -7.56 -7.11 1.13
N HIS A 195 -8.65 -7.72 1.60
CA HIS A 195 -9.95 -7.04 1.74
C HIS A 195 -10.69 -7.51 2.99
N TYR A 196 -11.68 -6.73 3.41
CA TYR A 196 -12.66 -7.16 4.39
C TYR A 196 -13.96 -6.38 4.27
N TYR A 197 -15.03 -7.01 4.75
CA TYR A 197 -16.32 -6.39 4.95
C TYR A 197 -16.43 -5.79 6.35
N SER A 198 -17.12 -4.67 6.45
CA SER A 198 -17.47 -4.03 7.72
C SER A 198 -18.75 -3.23 7.56
N TYR A 199 -19.46 -2.93 8.66
CA TYR A 199 -20.55 -1.96 8.61
C TYR A 199 -20.00 -0.58 8.23
N GLY A 200 -20.64 0.09 7.28
CA GLY A 200 -20.18 1.40 6.84
C GLY A 200 -20.80 1.84 5.52
N ASP A 201 -20.61 3.13 5.25
CA ASP A 201 -20.84 3.74 3.95
C ASP A 201 -19.73 4.78 3.70
N VAL A 202 -18.51 4.27 3.53
CA VAL A 202 -17.35 5.11 3.23
C VAL A 202 -17.41 5.57 1.77
N ARG A 203 -16.64 6.61 1.46
CA ARG A 203 -16.55 7.16 0.10
C ARG A 203 -16.08 6.09 -0.90
N ASN A 204 -16.32 6.28 -2.19
CA ASN A 204 -15.83 5.39 -3.25
C ASN A 204 -15.00 6.12 -4.32
N ASP A 205 -14.75 7.40 -4.13
CA ASP A 205 -14.05 8.28 -5.07
C ASP A 205 -12.57 8.51 -4.72
N ILE A 206 -12.10 7.97 -3.60
CA ILE A 206 -10.75 8.20 -3.08
C ILE A 206 -10.20 6.99 -2.33
N ARG A 207 -8.88 6.88 -2.31
CA ARG A 207 -8.11 5.92 -1.51
C ARG A 207 -7.98 6.36 -0.06
N PHE A 208 -7.83 5.42 0.87
CA PHE A 208 -7.71 5.66 2.31
C PHE A 208 -6.41 5.12 2.88
N TRP A 209 -5.77 5.84 3.80
CA TRP A 209 -4.67 5.31 4.58
C TRP A 209 -5.12 4.14 5.46
N VAL A 210 -4.33 3.06 5.44
CA VAL A 210 -4.55 1.84 6.24
C VAL A 210 -3.22 1.45 6.89
N HIS A 211 -3.30 0.84 8.08
CA HIS A 211 -2.14 0.29 8.76
C HIS A 211 -1.90 -1.17 8.35
N ILE A 212 -0.63 -1.57 8.32
CA ILE A 212 -0.22 -2.97 8.24
C ILE A 212 0.97 -3.19 9.15
N LYS A 213 0.85 -4.17 10.05
CA LYS A 213 1.74 -4.36 11.21
C LYS A 213 2.95 -5.28 10.94
N ASP A 214 2.92 -5.98 9.83
CA ASP A 214 3.88 -7.02 9.45
C ASP A 214 4.57 -6.70 8.12
N GLN A 215 4.38 -5.48 7.61
CA GLN A 215 5.02 -4.95 6.42
C GLN A 215 5.46 -3.50 6.64
N PRO A 216 6.55 -3.02 6.01
CA PRO A 216 7.05 -1.65 6.18
C PRO A 216 6.23 -0.58 5.44
N SER A 217 5.16 -0.97 4.75
CA SER A 217 4.33 -0.16 3.85
C SER A 217 3.36 0.79 4.58
N THR A 218 3.69 1.25 5.77
CA THR A 218 2.89 2.22 6.52
C THR A 218 3.61 3.58 6.59
N CYS A 219 2.88 4.70 6.48
CA CYS A 219 3.50 6.03 6.49
C CYS A 219 4.14 6.45 7.81
N TRP A 220 3.58 6.00 8.92
CA TRP A 220 4.09 6.23 10.28
C TRP A 220 5.03 5.12 10.75
N ALA A 221 5.71 5.34 11.88
CA ALA A 221 6.43 4.27 12.57
C ALA A 221 5.45 3.26 13.17
N GLN A 222 5.82 1.98 13.17
CA GLN A 222 4.99 0.90 13.73
C GLN A 222 5.06 0.87 15.25
#